data_AF-A0A060CEZ0-F1
#
_entry.id   AF-A0A060CEZ0-F1
#
_cell.length_a   1.000
_cell.length_b   1.000
_cell.length_c   1.000
_cell.angle_alpha   90.00
_cell.angle_beta   90.00
_cell.angle_gamma   90.00
#
_symmetry.space_group_name_H-M   'P 1'
#
loop_
_entity.id
_entity.type
_entity.pdbx_description
1 polymer ?
#
loop_
_entity_poly.entity_id
_entity_poly.type
_entity_poly.pdbx_seq_one_letter_code
_entity_poly.pdbx_strand_id
1 'polypeptide(L)'
;VNTQLVRYYKQKNQGMLLMLDTPNTPRILSECKDDKKLMRAMLAYLFMQTGSPVLLYGTELGLTGESVPANRACMQWDTKKQDKTMLRFCRY
;
A
#
# COMPACT_ATOMS: atom_id res chain seq x y z
N VAL A 1 19.94 -12.00 -6.44
CA VAL A 1 19.11 -12.87 -5.56
C VAL A 1 18.28 -11.98 -4.66
N ASN A 2 16.96 -12.18 -4.55
CA ASN A 2 16.11 -11.39 -3.64
C ASN A 2 16.46 -11.76 -2.18
N THR A 3 17.22 -10.90 -1.51
CA THR A 3 17.75 -11.17 -0.17
C THR A 3 16.66 -11.30 0.90
N GLN A 4 15.50 -10.68 0.67
CA GLN A 4 14.33 -10.76 1.56
C GLN A 4 13.81 -12.20 1.66
N LEU A 5 13.65 -12.89 0.53
CA LEU A 5 13.15 -14.27 0.48
C LEU A 5 14.12 -15.31 1.06
N VAL A 6 15.42 -15.01 1.12
CA VAL A 6 16.43 -15.96 1.63
C VAL A 6 16.52 -15.94 3.16
N ARG A 7 15.97 -14.92 3.84
CA ARG A 7 16.06 -14.79 5.31
C ARG A 7 15.24 -15.81 6.08
N TYR A 8 14.16 -16.32 5.50
CA TYR A 8 13.26 -17.24 6.17
C TYR A 8 12.92 -18.44 5.30
N TYR A 9 12.54 -19.53 5.94
CA TYR A 9 12.04 -20.73 5.27
C TYR A 9 10.83 -20.40 4.40
N LYS A 10 10.68 -21.14 3.29
CA LYS A 10 9.61 -20.96 2.30
C LYS A 10 8.22 -20.87 2.93
N GLN A 11 7.91 -21.71 3.92
CA GLN A 11 6.61 -21.72 4.61
C GLN A 11 6.35 -20.41 5.36
N LYS A 12 7.38 -19.82 5.98
CA LYS A 12 7.26 -18.51 6.65
C LYS A 12 7.06 -17.38 5.64
N ASN A 13 7.76 -17.41 4.50
CA ASN A 13 7.56 -16.42 3.45
C ASN A 13 6.15 -16.47 2.87
N GLN A 14 5.55 -17.66 2.72
CA GLN A 14 4.17 -17.81 2.23
C GLN A 14 3.13 -17.20 3.17
N GLY A 15 3.36 -17.26 4.49
CA GLY A 15 2.48 -16.68 5.51
C GLY A 15 2.84 -15.25 5.93
N MET A 16 3.84 -14.62 5.31
CA MET A 16 4.31 -13.29 5.71
C MET A 16 3.30 -12.22 5.31
N LEU A 17 2.95 -11.32 6.23
CA LEU A 17 2.14 -10.14 5.92
C LEU A 17 3.04 -9.03 5.35
N LEU A 18 2.73 -8.58 4.15
CA LEU A 18 3.49 -7.56 3.44
C LEU A 18 2.72 -6.23 3.46
N MET A 19 3.29 -5.21 4.09
CA MET A 19 2.72 -3.86 4.19
C MET A 19 3.72 -2.84 3.71
N LEU A 20 3.24 -1.80 3.01
CA LEU A 20 4.04 -0.62 2.64
C LEU A 20 3.79 0.56 3.57
N ASP A 21 2.59 0.63 4.17
CA ASP A 21 2.20 1.62 5.16
C ASP A 21 1.42 0.97 6.31
N THR A 22 1.36 1.68 7.44
CA THR A 22 0.72 1.23 8.68
C THR A 22 0.05 2.43 9.37
N PRO A 23 -0.83 2.22 10.36
CA PRO A 23 -1.43 3.32 11.12
C PRO A 23 -0.44 4.21 11.90
N ASN A 24 0.84 3.80 11.96
CA ASN A 24 1.92 4.47 12.68
C ASN A 24 3.04 4.96 11.77
N THR A 25 2.94 4.76 10.45
CA THR A 25 3.91 5.23 9.46
C THR A 25 3.21 6.16 8.47
N PRO A 26 3.96 6.94 7.68
CA PRO A 26 3.38 7.68 6.58
C PRO A 26 2.68 6.82 5.55
N ARG A 27 1.69 7.43 4.89
CA ARG A 27 0.98 6.81 3.77
C ARG A 27 1.93 6.61 2.61
N ILE A 28 1.77 5.49 1.90
CA ILE A 28 2.63 5.18 0.76
C ILE A 28 2.61 6.27 -0.33
N LEU A 29 1.47 6.94 -0.53
CA LEU A 29 1.38 8.02 -1.51
C LEU A 29 2.21 9.25 -1.10
N SER A 30 2.22 9.57 0.19
CA SER A 30 3.04 10.68 0.72
C SER A 30 4.53 10.35 0.67
N GLU A 31 4.92 9.11 0.95
CA GLU A 31 6.29 8.62 0.71
C GLU A 31 6.69 8.69 -0.77
N CYS A 32 5.73 8.46 -1.67
CA CYS A 32 5.91 8.62 -3.11
C CYS A 32 5.85 10.09 -3.58
N LYS A 33 5.83 11.08 -2.67
CA LYS A 33 5.70 12.51 -2.98
C LYS A 33 4.51 12.83 -3.89
N ASP A 34 3.38 12.18 -3.60
CA ASP A 34 2.13 12.27 -4.35
C ASP A 34 2.20 11.76 -5.80
N ASP A 35 3.27 11.04 -6.17
CA ASP A 35 3.37 10.38 -7.47
C ASP A 35 2.57 9.06 -7.48
N LYS A 36 1.38 9.14 -8.04
CA LYS A 36 0.47 7.99 -8.22
C LYS A 36 1.02 6.92 -9.17
N LYS A 37 1.92 7.25 -10.12
CA LYS A 37 2.55 6.24 -10.98
C LYS A 37 3.54 5.43 -10.17
N LEU A 38 4.36 6.09 -9.36
CA LEU A 38 5.30 5.44 -8.46
C LEU A 38 4.58 4.56 -7.43
N MET A 39 3.52 5.08 -6.82
CA MET A 39 2.69 4.29 -5.90
C MET A 39 2.13 3.02 -6.55
N ARG A 40 1.58 3.11 -7.77
CA ARG A 40 1.10 1.92 -8.49
C ARG A 40 2.21 0.92 -8.78
N ALA A 41 3.42 1.39 -9.14
CA ALA A 41 4.57 0.50 -9.33
C ALA A 41 4.96 -0.22 -8.03
N MET A 42 4.95 0.47 -6.90
CA MET A 42 5.22 -0.11 -5.58
C MET A 42 4.15 -1.14 -5.17
N LEU A 43 2.89 -0.85 -5.42
CA LEU A 43 1.79 -1.78 -5.17
C LEU A 43 1.83 -2.99 -6.12
N ALA A 44 2.16 -2.80 -7.39
CA ALA A 44 2.38 -3.92 -8.32
C ALA A 44 3.50 -4.84 -7.80
N TYR A 45 4.62 -4.27 -7.34
CA TYR A 45 5.68 -5.03 -6.73
C TYR A 45 5.21 -5.79 -5.49
N LEU A 46 4.43 -5.15 -4.61
CA LEU A 46 3.84 -5.77 -3.42
C LEU A 46 2.96 -6.98 -3.77
N PHE A 47 2.08 -6.84 -4.77
CA PHE A 47 1.19 -7.92 -5.23
C PHE A 47 1.95 -9.07 -5.92
N MET A 48 3.13 -8.80 -6.48
CA MET A 48 3.98 -9.83 -7.09
C MET A 48 4.84 -10.59 -6.07
N GLN A 49 5.00 -10.09 -4.84
CA GLN A 49 5.82 -10.76 -3.82
C GLN A 49 5.12 -11.98 -3.23
N THR A 50 5.92 -12.96 -2.78
CA THR A 50 5.41 -14.10 -2.01
C THR A 50 5.05 -13.66 -0.60
N GLY A 51 3.78 -13.88 -0.22
CA GLY A 51 3.23 -13.51 1.08
C GLY A 51 1.77 -13.09 0.91
N SER A 52 1.23 -12.45 1.94
CA SER A 52 -0.11 -11.87 1.94
C SER A 52 0.00 -10.34 1.96
N PRO A 53 -0.32 -9.64 0.86
CA PRO A 53 -0.31 -8.20 0.82
C PRO A 53 -1.42 -7.62 1.69
N VAL A 54 -1.11 -6.59 2.45
CA VAL A 54 -2.03 -5.90 3.35
C VAL A 54 -1.96 -4.41 3.04
N LEU A 55 -3.13 -3.81 2.81
CA LEU A 55 -3.28 -2.39 2.50
C LEU A 55 -3.96 -1.68 3.67
N LEU A 56 -3.48 -0.47 3.98
CA LEU A 56 -4.18 0.42 4.91
C LEU A 56 -5.40 1.04 4.22
N TYR A 57 -6.49 1.25 4.95
CA TYR A 57 -7.74 1.80 4.40
C TYR A 57 -7.51 3.11 3.64
N GLY A 58 -8.14 3.28 2.48
CA GLY A 58 -8.00 4.48 1.67
C GLY A 58 -6.72 4.53 0.83
N THR A 59 -5.78 3.61 1.00
CA THR A 59 -4.63 3.48 0.08
C THR A 59 -5.12 3.15 -1.34
N GLU A 60 -6.17 2.35 -1.47
CA GLU A 60 -6.88 2.08 -2.72
C GLU A 60 -7.54 3.33 -3.35
N LEU A 61 -7.75 4.39 -2.57
CA LEU A 61 -8.28 5.66 -3.05
C LEU A 61 -7.19 6.74 -3.21
N GLY A 62 -5.94 6.42 -2.90
CA GLY A 62 -4.84 7.38 -2.88
C GLY A 62 -4.96 8.39 -1.73
N LEU A 63 -5.35 7.95 -0.54
CA LEU A 63 -5.32 8.78 0.66
C LEU A 63 -3.87 9.17 1.02
N THR A 64 -3.66 10.44 1.37
CA THR A 64 -2.36 10.99 1.75
C THR A 64 -2.29 11.26 3.26
N GLY A 65 -1.07 11.45 3.76
CA GLY A 65 -0.78 11.84 5.12
C GLY A 65 0.63 11.42 5.54
N GLU A 66 1.40 12.37 6.04
CA GLU A 66 2.79 12.15 6.48
C GLU A 66 2.83 11.47 7.85
N SER A 67 2.94 12.20 8.95
CA SER A 67 3.03 11.57 10.28
C SER A 67 1.66 11.45 10.96
N VAL A 68 1.59 10.66 12.03
CA VAL A 68 0.45 10.69 12.95
C VAL A 68 0.29 12.11 13.50
N PRO A 69 -0.90 12.73 13.47
CA PRO A 69 -2.22 12.15 13.16
C PRO A 69 -2.70 12.28 11.70
N ALA A 70 -1.96 12.99 10.85
CA ALA A 70 -2.37 13.27 9.47
C ALA A 70 -2.55 12.00 8.61
N ASN A 71 -1.76 10.95 8.85
CA ASN A 71 -1.91 9.65 8.19
C ASN A 71 -3.23 8.91 8.52
N ARG A 72 -3.99 9.37 9.53
CA ARG A 72 -5.29 8.82 9.95
C ARG A 72 -6.47 9.69 9.50
N ALA A 73 -6.35 10.33 8.35
CA ALA A 73 -7.44 11.12 7.76
C ALA A 73 -8.70 10.28 7.54
N CYS A 74 -9.87 10.93 7.63
CA CYS A 74 -11.16 10.28 7.42
C CYS A 74 -11.25 9.66 6.01
N MET A 75 -11.87 8.48 5.94
CA MET A 75 -12.13 7.80 4.67
C MET A 75 -13.07 8.61 3.79
N GLN A 76 -12.71 8.78 2.51
CA GLN A 76 -13.56 9.48 1.55
C GLN A 76 -14.65 8.57 1.01
N TRP A 77 -15.85 8.66 1.58
CA TRP A 77 -17.01 7.86 1.16
C TRP A 77 -17.77 8.43 -0.05
N ASP A 78 -17.60 9.71 -0.36
CA ASP A 78 -18.22 10.33 -1.55
C ASP A 78 -17.56 9.81 -2.84
N THR A 79 -18.25 8.91 -3.52
CA THR A 79 -17.81 8.28 -4.79
C THR A 79 -17.43 9.27 -5.89
N LYS A 80 -17.92 10.52 -5.85
CA LYS A 80 -17.54 11.56 -6.81
C LYS A 80 -16.13 12.10 -6.56
N LYS A 81 -15.65 12.03 -5.32
CA LYS A 81 -14.34 12.54 -4.88
C LYS A 81 -13.28 11.44 -4.80
N GLN A 82 -13.63 10.19 -5.10
CA GLN A 82 -12.71 9.05 -5.06
C GLN A 82 -11.86 8.94 -6.33
N ASP A 83 -10.60 8.53 -6.16
CA ASP A 83 -9.74 8.17 -7.30
C ASP A 83 -10.15 6.81 -7.87
N LYS A 84 -11.02 6.85 -8.89
CA LYS A 84 -11.51 5.64 -9.58
C LYS A 84 -10.40 4.89 -10.29
N THR A 85 -9.31 5.56 -10.68
CA THR A 85 -8.18 4.92 -11.37
C THR A 85 -7.40 4.07 -10.39
N MET A 86 -7.09 4.61 -9.21
CA MET A 86 -6.42 3.86 -8.15
C MET A 86 -7.29 2.71 -7.63
N LEU A 87 -8.59 2.97 -7.43
CA LEU A 87 -9.52 1.93 -6.96
C LEU A 87 -9.61 0.79 -7.97
N ARG A 88 -9.65 1.09 -9.26
CA ARG A 88 -9.62 0.07 -10.31
C ARG A 88 -8.30 -0.70 -10.27
N PHE A 89 -7.17 0.00 -10.13
CA PHE A 89 -5.87 -0.66 -10.06
C PHE A 89 -5.73 -1.64 -8.88
N CYS A 90 -6.27 -1.33 -7.70
CA CYS A 90 -6.18 -2.26 -6.56
C CYS A 90 -7.18 -3.44 -6.64
N ARG A 91 -8.20 -3.37 -7.52
CA ARG A 91 -9.21 -4.44 -7.66
C ARG A 91 -8.85 -5.49 -8.71
N TYR A 92 -7.98 -5.16 -9.67
CA TYR A 92 -7.58 -6.00 -10.80
C TYR A 92 -6.10 -6.33 -10.70
#